data_AF-A0A5B9WET6-F1
#
_entry.id   AF-A0A5B9WET6-F1
#
_cell.length_a   1.000
_cell.length_b   1.000
_cell.length_c   1.000
_cell.angle_alpha   90.00
_cell.angle_beta   90.00
_cell.angle_gamma   90.00
#
_symmetry.space_group_name_H-M   'P 1'
#
loop_
_entity.id
_entity.type
_entity.pdbx_description
1 polymer ?
#
loop_
_entity_poly.entity_id
_entity_poly.type
_entity_poly.pdbx_seq_one_letter_code
_entity_poly.pdbx_strand_id
1 'polypeptide(L)'
;MPPPRVRFTMRQMMVIVAILAAVIGTVEGLRRRRESFNRRAELFAQKGSAAIMDEQNYRMSHRTNRRDSPFYYDNRTSAAYDRLVEHYDEMRTKYERAAARPWWFVEPDRPEPDWPKGVPKR
;
A
#
# COMPACT_ATOMS: atom_id res chain seq x y z
N MET A 1 -43.96 21.34 38.87
CA MET A 1 -43.82 20.00 38.25
C MET A 1 -42.55 19.35 38.79
N PRO A 2 -42.63 18.20 39.47
CA PRO A 2 -41.46 17.51 39.96
C PRO A 2 -40.67 16.87 38.78
N PRO A 3 -39.33 16.96 38.77
CA PRO A 3 -38.52 16.34 37.72
C PRO A 3 -38.49 14.81 37.85
N PRO A 4 -38.53 14.06 36.73
CA PRO A 4 -38.48 12.61 36.75
C PRO A 4 -37.14 12.11 37.31
N ARG A 5 -37.19 11.23 38.32
CA ARG A 5 -35.99 10.58 38.90
C ARG A 5 -35.68 9.30 38.15
N VAL A 6 -34.66 9.33 37.28
CA VAL A 6 -34.15 8.12 36.61
C VAL A 6 -33.27 7.34 37.59
N ARG A 7 -33.67 6.13 37.96
CA ARG A 7 -32.86 5.21 38.77
C ARG A 7 -32.12 4.24 37.85
N PHE A 8 -30.84 4.48 37.61
CA PHE A 8 -29.99 3.51 36.94
C PHE A 8 -29.63 2.38 37.90
N THR A 9 -29.92 1.14 37.51
CA THR A 9 -29.47 -0.03 38.28
C THR A 9 -27.99 -0.27 38.03
N MET A 10 -27.26 -0.79 39.02
CA MET A 10 -25.83 -1.14 38.87
C MET A 10 -25.57 -2.03 37.64
N ARG A 11 -26.54 -2.89 37.29
CA ARG A 11 -26.51 -3.73 36.09
C ARG A 11 -26.48 -2.90 34.80
N GLN A 12 -27.30 -1.85 34.70
CA GLN A 12 -27.28 -0.96 33.54
C GLN A 12 -25.94 -0.23 33.40
N MET A 13 -25.32 0.18 34.51
CA MET A 13 -24.00 0.81 34.48
C MET A 13 -22.93 -0.16 33.93
N MET A 14 -22.92 -1.42 34.39
CA MET A 14 -21.97 -2.42 33.88
C MET A 14 -22.15 -2.70 32.38
N VAL A 15 -23.40 -2.79 31.92
CA VAL A 15 -23.70 -2.98 30.49
C VAL A 15 -23.17 -1.82 29.65
N ILE A 16 -23.37 -0.57 30.10
CA ILE A 16 -22.85 0.61 29.40
C ILE A 16 -21.32 0.57 29.31
N VAL A 17 -20.64 0.24 30.41
CA VAL A 17 -19.17 0.15 30.44
C VAL A 17 -18.67 -0.91 29.46
N ALA A 18 -19.32 -2.08 29.41
CA ALA A 18 -18.95 -3.14 28.48
C ALA A 18 -19.10 -2.71 27.01
N ILE A 19 -20.19 -2.01 26.67
CA ILE A 19 -20.41 -1.45 25.34
C ILE A 19 -19.33 -0.43 25.00
N LEU A 20 -19.02 0.48 25.93
CA LEU A 20 -17.97 1.50 25.72
C LEU A 20 -16.60 0.85 25.49
N ALA A 21 -16.24 -0.15 26.29
CA ALA A 21 -14.99 -0.89 26.11
C ALA A 21 -14.92 -1.58 24.74
N ALA A 22 -16.02 -2.22 24.31
CA ALA A 22 -16.10 -2.87 23.00
C ALA A 22 -15.97 -1.86 21.84
N VAL A 23 -16.61 -0.69 21.94
CA VAL A 23 -16.51 0.37 20.93
C VAL A 23 -15.08 0.90 20.84
N ILE A 24 -14.44 1.22 21.98
CA ILE A 24 -13.06 1.72 22.01
C ILE A 24 -12.10 0.70 21.41
N GLY A 25 -12.21 -0.58 21.79
CA GLY A 25 -11.38 -1.65 21.25
C GLY A 25 -11.54 -1.80 19.73
N THR A 26 -12.77 -1.69 19.22
CA THR A 26 -13.05 -1.78 17.79
C THR A 26 -12.46 -0.60 17.01
N VAL A 27 -12.62 0.62 17.53
CA VAL A 27 -12.08 1.84 16.90
C VAL A 27 -10.56 1.81 16.83
N GLU A 28 -9.90 1.42 17.92
CA GLU A 28 -8.44 1.33 17.98
C GLU A 28 -7.91 0.22 17.06
N GLY A 29 -8.60 -0.93 16.99
CA GLY A 29 -8.27 -2.00 16.05
C GLY A 29 -8.34 -1.55 14.58
N LEU A 30 -9.40 -0.82 14.22
CA LEU A 30 -9.56 -0.27 12.86
C LEU A 30 -8.52 0.82 12.56
N ARG A 31 -8.15 1.65 13.54
CA ARG A 31 -7.10 2.65 13.40
C ARG A 31 -5.75 2.02 13.10
N ARG A 32 -5.32 1.02 13.89
CA ARG A 32 -4.06 0.30 13.67
C ARG A 32 -4.03 -0.40 12.30
N ARG A 33 -5.17 -0.98 11.89
CA ARG A 33 -5.31 -1.61 10.58
C ARG A 33 -5.18 -0.61 9.44
N ARG A 34 -5.80 0.57 9.56
CA ARG A 34 -5.63 1.68 8.61
C ARG A 34 -4.18 2.14 8.51
N GLU A 35 -3.49 2.30 9.64
CA GLU A 35 -2.07 2.68 9.66
C GLU A 35 -1.17 1.62 9.02
N SER A 36 -1.50 0.33 9.16
CA SER A 36 -0.80 -0.76 8.46
C SER A 36 -0.97 -0.66 6.94
N PHE A 37 -2.18 -0.41 6.45
CA PHE A 37 -2.42 -0.24 5.01
C PHE A 37 -1.76 1.02 4.45
N ASN A 38 -1.79 2.14 5.18
CA ASN A 38 -1.08 3.35 4.79
C ASN A 38 0.43 3.10 4.61
N ARG A 39 1.06 2.39 5.55
CA ARG A 39 2.48 2.02 5.43
C ARG A 39 2.78 1.16 4.22
N ARG A 40 1.87 0.24 3.85
CA ARG A 40 2.01 -0.56 2.63
C ARG A 40 1.86 0.29 1.38
N ALA A 41 0.87 1.18 1.32
CA ALA A 41 0.72 2.11 0.20
C ALA A 41 1.98 2.97 0.01
N GLU A 42 2.53 3.50 1.10
CA GLU A 42 3.78 4.26 1.09
C GLU A 42 4.97 3.43 0.59
N LEU A 43 5.10 2.18 1.05
CA LEU A 43 6.13 1.26 0.58
C LEU A 43 6.06 1.04 -0.94
N PHE A 44 4.86 0.85 -1.49
CA PHE A 44 4.69 0.68 -2.94
C PHE A 44 4.91 1.98 -3.71
N ALA A 45 4.58 3.14 -3.14
CA ALA A 45 4.93 4.43 -3.71
C ALA A 45 6.47 4.63 -3.79
N GLN A 46 7.19 4.20 -2.76
CA GLN A 46 8.66 4.22 -2.74
C GLN A 46 9.24 3.25 -3.77
N LYS A 47 8.73 2.01 -3.86
CA LYS A 47 9.14 1.03 -4.88
C LYS A 47 8.88 1.53 -6.31
N GLY A 48 7.73 2.15 -6.57
CA GLY A 48 7.41 2.77 -7.86
C GLY A 48 8.41 3.87 -8.22
N SER A 49 8.70 4.76 -7.28
CA SER A 49 9.72 5.81 -7.46
C SER A 49 11.11 5.25 -7.73
N ALA A 50 11.51 4.20 -7.01
CA ALA A 50 12.79 3.52 -7.21
C ALA A 50 12.88 2.90 -8.62
N ALA A 51 11.82 2.21 -9.07
CA ALA A 51 11.77 1.63 -10.43
C ALA A 51 11.91 2.71 -11.52
N ILE A 52 11.30 3.89 -11.34
CA ILE A 52 11.45 5.02 -12.26
C ILE A 52 12.89 5.54 -12.26
N MET A 53 13.52 5.66 -11.09
CA MET A 53 14.93 6.09 -11.00
C MET A 53 15.88 5.08 -11.64
N ASP A 54 15.66 3.79 -11.43
CA ASP A 54 16.46 2.72 -12.04
C ASP A 54 16.32 2.72 -13.57
N GLU A 55 15.10 2.93 -14.07
CA GLU A 55 14.87 3.12 -15.49
C GLU A 55 15.65 4.34 -16.00
N GLN A 56 15.51 5.51 -15.37
CA GLN A 56 16.20 6.74 -15.80
C GLN A 56 17.73 6.58 -15.78
N ASN A 57 18.28 5.96 -14.73
CA ASN A 57 19.71 5.66 -14.61
C ASN A 57 20.17 4.72 -15.73
N TYR A 58 19.39 3.69 -16.02
CA TYR A 58 19.61 2.80 -17.16
C TYR A 58 19.64 3.60 -18.47
N ARG A 59 18.63 4.42 -18.73
CA ARG A 59 18.53 5.27 -19.93
C ARG A 59 19.73 6.21 -20.08
N MET A 60 20.15 6.86 -19.00
CA MET A 60 21.30 7.78 -19.02
C MET A 60 22.62 7.05 -19.30
N SER A 61 22.82 5.88 -18.69
CA SER A 61 24.05 5.10 -18.88
C SER A 61 24.23 4.61 -20.32
N HIS A 62 23.13 4.32 -21.04
CA HIS A 62 23.19 3.93 -22.45
C HIS A 62 23.34 5.12 -23.40
N ARG A 63 22.90 6.32 -23.01
CA ARG A 63 23.00 7.52 -23.86
C ARG A 63 24.44 7.99 -24.02
N THR A 64 25.25 7.91 -22.97
CA THR A 64 26.63 8.43 -22.96
C THR A 64 27.63 7.49 -23.63
N ASN A 65 27.30 6.21 -23.78
CA ASN A 65 28.23 5.18 -24.24
C ASN A 65 28.05 4.81 -25.73
N ARG A 66 27.73 5.81 -26.56
CA ARG A 66 27.22 5.62 -27.95
C ARG A 66 28.26 5.17 -28.97
N ARG A 67 29.55 5.14 -28.62
CA ARG A 67 30.64 4.83 -29.58
C ARG A 67 31.16 3.40 -29.50
N ASP A 68 31.13 2.75 -28.33
CA ASP A 68 31.72 1.41 -28.11
C ASP A 68 30.91 0.49 -27.19
N SER A 69 29.71 0.86 -26.72
CA SER A 69 28.92 -0.01 -25.85
C SER A 69 28.22 -1.12 -26.64
N PRO A 70 28.53 -2.41 -26.41
CA PRO A 70 27.80 -3.53 -27.01
C PRO A 70 26.38 -3.67 -26.46
N PHE A 71 26.03 -2.88 -25.44
CA PHE A 71 24.72 -2.91 -24.83
C PHE A 71 23.74 -2.09 -25.66
N TYR A 72 23.16 -2.76 -26.65
CA TYR A 72 21.93 -2.33 -27.31
C TYR A 72 20.91 -1.94 -26.25
N TYR A 73 20.32 -0.76 -26.41
CA TYR A 73 19.16 -0.36 -25.64
C TYR A 73 18.03 -1.35 -25.96
N ASP A 74 17.81 -2.30 -25.05
CA ASP A 74 16.80 -3.32 -25.25
C ASP A 74 15.43 -2.74 -24.89
N ASN A 75 14.56 -2.59 -25.89
CA ASN A 75 13.18 -2.14 -25.69
C ASN A 75 12.43 -3.02 -24.67
N ARG A 76 12.86 -4.28 -24.48
CA ARG A 76 12.30 -5.19 -23.46
C ARG A 76 12.57 -4.70 -22.04
N THR A 77 13.70 -4.04 -21.79
CA THR A 77 14.04 -3.49 -20.47
C THR A 77 13.11 -2.34 -20.11
N SER A 78 12.90 -1.40 -21.04
CA SER A 78 11.97 -0.28 -20.81
C SER A 78 10.55 -0.79 -20.57
N ALA A 79 10.06 -1.70 -21.42
CA ALA A 79 8.73 -2.30 -21.25
C ALA A 79 8.60 -3.16 -19.98
N ALA A 80 9.71 -3.63 -19.39
CA ALA A 80 9.69 -4.31 -18.10
C ALA A 80 9.57 -3.31 -16.94
N TYR A 81 10.30 -2.19 -17.00
CA TYR A 81 10.14 -1.12 -16.02
C TYR A 81 8.74 -0.50 -16.05
N ASP A 82 8.18 -0.25 -17.24
CA ASP A 82 6.81 0.27 -17.37
C ASP A 82 5.79 -0.63 -16.66
N ARG A 83 5.86 -1.95 -16.90
CA ARG A 83 5.00 -2.94 -16.23
C ARG A 83 5.21 -2.99 -14.72
N LEU A 84 6.46 -2.79 -14.27
CA LEU A 84 6.79 -2.79 -12.85
C LEU A 84 6.25 -1.55 -12.14
N VAL A 85 6.35 -0.38 -12.79
CA VAL A 85 5.80 0.89 -12.29
C VAL A 85 4.28 0.81 -12.22
N GLU A 86 3.62 0.33 -13.28
CA GLU A 86 2.18 0.11 -13.31
C GLU A 86 1.74 -0.83 -12.17
N HIS A 87 2.43 -1.96 -12.01
CA HIS A 87 2.16 -2.90 -10.93
C HIS A 87 2.26 -2.24 -9.54
N TYR A 88 3.29 -1.45 -9.27
CA TYR A 88 3.44 -0.77 -7.99
C TYR A 88 2.41 0.34 -7.76
N ASP A 89 1.98 1.03 -8.82
CA ASP A 89 0.91 2.03 -8.73
C ASP A 89 -0.45 1.35 -8.43
N GLU A 90 -0.77 0.24 -9.10
CA GLU A 90 -1.95 -0.58 -8.80
C GLU A 90 -1.95 -1.04 -7.33
N MET A 91 -0.81 -1.53 -6.86
CA MET A 91 -0.63 -1.98 -5.47
C MET A 91 -0.76 -0.84 -4.47
N ARG A 92 -0.19 0.34 -4.75
CA ARG A 92 -0.39 1.55 -3.94
C ARG A 92 -1.88 1.87 -3.82
N THR A 93 -2.56 1.99 -4.96
CA THR A 93 -4.00 2.32 -5.00
C THR A 93 -4.86 1.28 -4.30
N LYS A 94 -4.54 -0.02 -4.42
CA LYS A 94 -5.20 -1.09 -3.68
C LYS A 94 -5.14 -0.84 -2.17
N TYR A 95 -3.95 -0.52 -1.66
CA TYR A 95 -3.75 -0.30 -0.23
C TYR A 95 -4.31 1.02 0.28
N GLU A 96 -4.33 2.08 -0.54
CA GLU A 96 -5.04 3.33 -0.23
C GLU A 96 -6.55 3.09 -0.06
N ARG A 97 -7.16 2.30 -0.96
CA ARG A 97 -8.57 1.91 -0.85
C ARG A 97 -8.82 1.06 0.40
N ALA A 98 -7.92 0.13 0.71
CA ALA A 98 -8.00 -0.68 1.93
C ALA A 98 -7.88 0.17 3.21
N ALA A 99 -7.01 1.19 3.21
CA ALA A 99 -6.87 2.12 4.32
C ALA A 99 -8.13 2.99 4.53
N ALA A 100 -8.82 3.35 3.44
CA ALA A 100 -10.09 4.09 3.52
C ALA A 100 -11.24 3.24 4.10
N ARG A 101 -11.17 1.91 3.96
CA ARG A 101 -12.20 0.96 4.42
C ARG A 101 -11.54 -0.24 5.13
N PRO A 102 -10.98 -0.06 6.34
CA PRO A 102 -10.15 -1.07 7.01
C PRO A 102 -10.90 -2.34 7.40
N TRP A 103 -12.24 -2.33 7.43
CA TRP A 103 -13.08 -3.52 7.67
C TRP A 103 -13.32 -4.37 6.41
N TRP A 104 -12.99 -3.86 5.22
CA TRP A 104 -13.25 -4.57 3.97
C TRP A 104 -12.22 -5.70 3.76
N PHE A 105 -12.65 -6.75 3.07
CA PHE A 105 -11.77 -7.85 2.67
C PHE A 105 -10.77 -7.35 1.62
N VAL A 106 -9.48 -7.56 1.86
CA VAL A 106 -8.42 -7.20 0.91
C VAL A 106 -7.95 -8.49 0.25
N GLU A 107 -8.09 -8.57 -1.07
CA GLU A 107 -7.61 -9.69 -1.86
C GLU A 107 -6.10 -9.90 -1.65
N PRO A 108 -5.58 -11.14 -1.73
CA PRO A 108 -4.14 -11.39 -1.72
C PRO A 108 -3.38 -10.55 -2.77
N ASP A 109 -2.12 -10.30 -2.51
CA ASP A 109 -1.27 -9.53 -3.42
C ASP A 109 -0.95 -10.35 -4.66
N ARG A 110 -1.00 -9.70 -5.83
CA ARG A 110 -0.52 -10.30 -7.08
C ARG A 110 1.01 -10.38 -7.01
N PRO A 111 1.63 -11.42 -7.59
CA PRO A 111 3.08 -11.48 -7.68
C PRO A 111 3.61 -10.30 -8.52
N GLU A 112 4.86 -9.91 -8.26
CA GLU A 112 5.57 -8.93 -9.10
C GLU A 112 5.67 -9.46 -10.55
N PRO A 113 5.62 -8.57 -11.58
CA PRO A 113 5.70 -8.99 -12.97
C PRO A 113 7.07 -9.63 -13.29
N ASP A 114 7.04 -10.66 -14.13
CA ASP A 114 8.26 -11.37 -14.52
C ASP A 114 9.25 -10.47 -15.26
N TRP A 115 10.51 -10.56 -14.85
CA TRP A 115 11.61 -9.87 -15.51
C TRP A 115 12.01 -10.59 -16.81
N PRO A 116 12.29 -9.87 -17.92
CA PRO A 116 12.71 -10.50 -19.17
C PRO A 116 14.00 -11.32 -18.98
N LYS A 117 14.01 -12.55 -19.51
CA LYS A 117 15.21 -13.41 -19.48
C LYS A 117 16.36 -12.78 -20.26
N GLY A 118 17.57 -12.86 -19.70
CA GLY A 118 18.78 -12.33 -20.32
C GLY A 118 19.00 -10.82 -20.10
N VAL A 119 18.06 -10.13 -19.45
CA VAL A 119 18.23 -8.74 -19.04
C VAL A 119 18.69 -8.72 -17.58
N PRO A 120 19.85 -8.12 -17.26
CA PRO A 120 20.27 -7.99 -15.87
C PRO A 120 19.30 -7.08 -15.11
N LYS A 121 18.74 -7.59 -14.00
CA LYS A 121 18.03 -6.78 -13.01
C LYS A 121 19.12 -6.14 -12.13
N ARG A 122 19.27 -4.83 -12.21
CA ARG A 122 20.22 -4.09 -11.36
C ARG A 122 19.66 -3.90 -9.96
#